data_AF-A0A3D3FAY9-F1
#
_entry.id   AF-A0A3D3FAY9-F1
#
_cell.length_a   1.000
_cell.length_b   1.000
_cell.length_c   1.000
_cell.angle_alpha   90.00
_cell.angle_beta   90.00
_cell.angle_gamma   90.00
#
_symmetry.space_group_name_H-M   'P 1'
#
loop_
_entity.id
_entity.type
_entity.pdbx_description
1 polymer ?
#
loop_
_entity_poly.entity_id
_entity_poly.type
_entity_poly.pdbx_seq_one_letter_code
_entity_poly.pdbx_strand_id
1 'polypeptide(L)'
;TQEKRYQQKIQELMKNNGKTRAIAESEAEAIVPPGGFSENQTGMAVTFPSDSTFLASDGYHWLLNHCVDYGFVRRYADEKEGYTGLKNNPSHFRYVGTYNAQTMRRLGLCLEEYAVYKKNQQINN
;
A
#
# COMPACT_ATOMS: atom_id res chain seq x y z
N THR A 1 -1.35 17.90 -3.77
CA THR A 1 -1.39 17.40 -2.39
C THR A 1 -2.21 16.12 -2.36
N GLN A 2 -2.09 15.30 -1.31
CA GLN A 2 -2.87 14.07 -1.18
C GLN A 2 -4.38 14.35 -1.22
N GLU A 3 -4.84 15.37 -0.48
CA GLU A 3 -6.25 15.74 -0.44
C GLU A 3 -6.82 16.07 -1.82
N LYS A 4 -6.07 16.79 -2.66
CA LYS A 4 -6.49 17.08 -4.03
C LYS A 4 -6.69 15.80 -4.86
N ARG A 5 -5.84 14.78 -4.67
CA ARG A 5 -5.97 13.49 -5.37
C ARG A 5 -7.20 12.71 -4.90
N TYR A 6 -7.48 12.73 -3.59
CA TYR A 6 -8.68 12.11 -3.02
C TYR A 6 -9.95 12.75 -3.60
N GLN A 7 -10.05 14.08 -3.56
CA GLN A 7 -11.18 14.81 -4.14
C GLN A 7 -11.33 14.56 -5.64
N GLN A 8 -10.24 14.50 -6.39
CA GLN A 8 -10.27 14.14 -7.82
C GLN A 8 -10.82 12.73 -8.05
N LYS A 9 -10.44 11.75 -7.23
CA LYS A 9 -10.95 10.38 -7.34
C LYS A 9 -12.44 10.29 -7.03
N ILE A 10 -12.94 11.02 -6.01
CA ILE A 10 -14.39 11.11 -5.75
C ILE A 10 -15.12 11.67 -6.98
N GLN A 11 -14.62 12.77 -7.55
CA GLN A 11 -15.24 13.39 -8.72
C GLN A 11 -15.24 12.48 -9.94
N GLU A 12 -14.15 11.74 -10.17
CA GLU A 12 -14.06 10.72 -11.21
C GLU A 12 -15.13 9.63 -11.03
N LEU A 13 -15.25 9.07 -9.82
CA LEU A 13 -16.24 8.03 -9.51
C LEU A 13 -17.69 8.52 -9.64
N MET A 14 -17.97 9.77 -9.27
CA MET A 14 -19.30 10.36 -9.44
C MET A 14 -19.62 10.59 -10.92
N LYS A 15 -18.69 11.19 -11.68
CA LYS A 15 -18.94 11.57 -13.08
C LYS A 15 -18.92 10.39 -14.04
N ASN A 16 -17.95 9.50 -13.89
CA ASN A 16 -17.68 8.44 -14.86
C ASN A 16 -18.41 7.15 -14.52
N ASN A 17 -18.70 6.90 -13.25
CA ASN A 17 -19.37 5.69 -12.79
C ASN A 17 -20.77 5.95 -12.22
N GLY A 18 -21.24 7.21 -12.21
CA GLY A 18 -22.58 7.57 -11.75
C GLY A 18 -22.83 7.32 -10.25
N LYS A 19 -21.76 7.21 -9.45
CA LYS A 19 -21.86 6.84 -8.03
C LYS A 19 -22.42 8.00 -7.22
N THR A 20 -23.22 7.68 -6.20
CA THR A 20 -23.58 8.67 -5.17
C THR A 20 -22.33 9.11 -4.43
N ARG A 21 -22.36 10.31 -3.84
CA ARG A 21 -21.21 10.84 -3.12
C ARG A 21 -20.70 9.90 -2.01
N ALA A 22 -21.60 9.33 -1.21
CA ALA A 22 -21.23 8.42 -0.13
C ALA A 22 -20.52 7.15 -0.63
N ILE A 23 -20.99 6.57 -1.74
CA ILE A 23 -20.33 5.40 -2.36
C ILE A 23 -18.98 5.81 -2.95
N ALA A 24 -18.91 6.95 -3.63
CA ALA A 24 -17.68 7.47 -4.21
C ALA A 24 -16.61 7.78 -3.14
N GLU A 25 -16.99 8.33 -1.99
CA GLU A 25 -16.10 8.55 -0.84
C GLU A 25 -15.57 7.23 -0.29
N SER A 26 -16.46 6.26 0.02
CA SER A 26 -16.06 4.95 0.54
C SER A 26 -15.10 4.20 -0.39
N GLU A 27 -15.34 4.23 -1.71
CA GLU A 27 -14.43 3.61 -2.65
C GLU A 27 -13.13 4.40 -2.86
N ALA A 28 -13.20 5.72 -2.85
CA ALA A 28 -12.02 6.55 -2.99
C ALA A 28 -11.07 6.34 -1.80
N GLU A 29 -11.58 6.16 -0.58
CA GLU A 29 -10.75 5.86 0.60
C GLU A 29 -9.90 4.59 0.41
N ALA A 30 -10.47 3.56 -0.24
CA ALA A 30 -9.78 2.30 -0.54
C ALA A 30 -8.72 2.42 -1.65
N ILE A 31 -8.74 3.49 -2.47
CA ILE A 31 -7.84 3.65 -3.64
C ILE A 31 -6.83 4.78 -3.42
N VAL A 32 -7.31 5.94 -2.97
CA VAL A 32 -6.55 7.16 -2.71
C VAL A 32 -7.02 7.72 -1.37
N PRO A 33 -6.37 7.38 -0.24
CA PRO A 33 -6.85 7.81 1.07
C PRO A 33 -6.83 9.34 1.23
N PRO A 34 -7.67 9.89 2.13
CA PRO A 34 -7.74 11.34 2.38
C PRO A 34 -6.41 11.91 2.89
N GLY A 35 -6.31 13.24 2.87
CA GLY A 35 -5.16 13.94 3.43
C GLY A 35 -4.93 13.59 4.90
N GLY A 36 -3.69 13.21 5.24
CA GLY A 36 -3.29 12.77 6.58
C GLY A 36 -3.29 11.24 6.75
N PHE A 37 -3.87 10.50 5.81
CA PHE A 37 -4.00 9.04 5.88
C PHE A 37 -3.09 8.31 4.87
N SER A 38 -2.37 9.04 4.01
CA SER A 38 -1.45 8.45 3.04
C SER A 38 -0.05 8.27 3.62
N GLU A 39 0.50 7.06 3.51
CA GLU A 39 1.87 6.76 3.93
C GLU A 39 2.92 7.63 3.22
N ASN A 40 2.63 8.13 2.02
CA ASN A 40 3.54 9.06 1.32
C ASN A 40 3.79 10.35 2.10
N GLN A 41 2.87 10.74 2.99
CA GLN A 41 3.02 11.93 3.84
C GLN A 41 3.98 11.70 5.02
N THR A 42 4.39 10.46 5.28
CA THR A 42 5.36 10.13 6.34
C THR A 42 6.81 10.24 5.89
N GLY A 43 7.07 10.31 4.57
CA GLY A 43 8.41 10.18 4.02
C GLY A 43 8.98 8.75 4.06
N MET A 44 8.20 7.75 4.50
CA MET A 44 8.63 6.34 4.59
C MET A 44 8.12 5.47 3.44
N ALA A 45 7.47 6.05 2.42
CA ALA A 45 6.97 5.32 1.27
C ALA A 45 7.53 5.87 -0.03
N VAL A 46 7.68 4.99 -1.02
CA VAL A 46 8.15 5.30 -2.37
C VAL A 46 7.12 4.77 -3.37
N THR A 47 6.79 5.59 -4.36
CA THR A 47 5.92 5.23 -5.48
C THR A 47 6.76 5.08 -6.75
N PHE A 48 6.73 3.89 -7.35
CA PHE A 48 7.33 3.60 -8.65
C PHE A 48 6.32 3.83 -9.80
N PRO A 49 6.72 3.77 -11.08
CA PRO A 49 5.77 3.70 -12.18
C PRO A 49 4.78 2.53 -12.02
N SER A 50 3.59 2.66 -12.60
CA SER A 50 2.50 1.66 -12.56
C SER A 50 2.11 1.18 -13.95
N ASP A 51 2.77 1.66 -15.00
CA ASP A 51 2.49 1.25 -16.36
C ASP A 51 2.93 -0.20 -16.61
N SER A 52 2.24 -0.87 -17.53
CA SER A 52 2.49 -2.27 -17.87
C SER A 52 3.93 -2.54 -18.33
N THR A 53 4.59 -1.56 -18.94
CA THR A 53 5.97 -1.73 -19.42
C THR A 53 6.92 -1.84 -18.24
N PHE A 54 6.79 -0.94 -17.25
CA PHE A 54 7.59 -1.03 -16.03
C PHE A 54 7.26 -2.29 -15.23
N LEU A 55 5.98 -2.62 -15.04
CA LEU A 55 5.57 -3.78 -14.24
C LEU A 55 6.00 -5.12 -14.87
N ALA A 56 6.19 -5.18 -16.19
CA ALA A 56 6.72 -6.35 -16.89
C ALA A 56 8.25 -6.37 -17.00
N SER A 57 8.94 -5.32 -16.52
CA SER A 57 10.38 -5.19 -16.67
C SER A 57 11.17 -6.03 -15.65
N ASP A 58 12.38 -6.42 -16.03
CA ASP A 58 13.33 -7.07 -15.12
C ASP A 58 13.64 -6.22 -13.88
N GLY A 59 13.59 -4.89 -14.02
CA GLY A 59 13.79 -3.96 -12.91
C GLY A 59 12.69 -4.08 -11.85
N TYR A 60 11.43 -4.24 -12.26
CA TYR A 60 10.33 -4.45 -11.32
C TYR A 60 10.38 -5.85 -10.68
N HIS A 61 10.71 -6.88 -11.46
CA HIS A 61 10.92 -8.23 -10.90
C HIS A 61 12.07 -8.24 -9.88
N TRP A 62 13.19 -7.56 -10.18
CA TRP A 62 14.28 -7.38 -9.24
C TRP A 62 13.81 -6.64 -7.98
N LEU A 63 13.04 -5.56 -8.13
CA LEU A 63 12.49 -4.80 -7.01
C LEU A 63 11.62 -5.69 -6.10
N LEU A 64 10.72 -6.49 -6.65
CA LEU A 64 9.89 -7.40 -5.86
C LEU A 64 10.73 -8.43 -5.07
N ASN A 65 11.80 -8.92 -5.69
CA ASN A 65 12.68 -9.93 -5.08
C ASN A 65 13.68 -9.36 -4.08
N HIS A 66 14.04 -8.08 -4.18
CA HIS A 66 15.12 -7.50 -3.39
C HIS A 66 14.71 -6.34 -2.48
N CYS A 67 13.51 -5.78 -2.61
CA CYS A 67 13.06 -4.65 -1.81
C CYS A 67 13.26 -4.85 -0.29
N VAL A 68 13.04 -6.06 0.20
CA VAL A 68 13.18 -6.35 1.64
C VAL A 68 14.61 -6.33 2.15
N ASP A 69 15.59 -6.58 1.28
CA ASP A 69 17.01 -6.50 1.64
C ASP A 69 17.40 -5.05 1.96
N TYR A 70 16.66 -4.10 1.39
CA TYR A 70 16.78 -2.66 1.63
C TYR A 70 15.71 -2.13 2.61
N GLY A 71 14.96 -3.02 3.27
CA GLY A 71 13.97 -2.64 4.27
C GLY A 71 12.63 -2.16 3.75
N PHE A 72 12.33 -2.39 2.47
CA PHE A 72 11.04 -2.08 1.86
C PHE A 72 10.17 -3.32 1.68
N VAL A 73 8.85 -3.12 1.67
CA VAL A 73 7.87 -4.15 1.32
C VAL A 73 6.92 -3.63 0.24
N ARG A 74 6.47 -4.50 -0.68
CA ARG A 74 5.32 -4.22 -1.53
C ARG A 74 4.09 -4.11 -0.62
N ARG A 75 3.55 -2.91 -0.48
CA ARG A 75 2.69 -2.57 0.65
C ARG A 75 1.25 -3.07 0.52
N TYR A 76 0.68 -2.93 -0.68
CA TYR A 76 -0.71 -3.23 -0.98
C TYR A 76 -0.77 -4.28 -2.07
N ALA A 77 -0.99 -5.53 -1.66
CA ALA A 77 -1.13 -6.69 -2.53
C ALA A 77 -2.60 -7.14 -2.57
N ASP A 78 -3.05 -7.71 -3.68
CA ASP A 78 -4.46 -8.14 -3.87
C ASP A 78 -4.92 -9.08 -2.76
N GLU A 79 -4.08 -10.05 -2.39
CA GLU A 79 -4.38 -11.05 -1.36
C GLU A 79 -4.44 -10.49 0.07
N LYS A 80 -4.10 -9.21 0.26
CA LYS A 80 -4.06 -8.53 1.56
C LYS A 80 -5.06 -7.39 1.72
N GLU A 81 -5.92 -7.12 0.71
CA GLU A 81 -6.90 -6.02 0.76
C GLU A 81 -7.80 -6.08 2.01
N GLY A 82 -8.20 -7.29 2.44
CA GLY A 82 -9.03 -7.47 3.64
C GLY A 82 -8.36 -7.07 4.96
N TYR A 83 -7.01 -7.00 4.98
CA TYR A 83 -6.24 -6.56 6.13
C TYR A 83 -5.82 -5.09 6.02
N THR A 84 -5.44 -4.65 4.82
CA THR A 84 -4.93 -3.29 4.59
C THR A 84 -6.04 -2.25 4.45
N GLY A 85 -7.25 -2.67 4.06
CA GLY A 85 -8.35 -1.78 3.70
C GLY A 85 -8.09 -0.99 2.41
N LEU A 86 -6.99 -1.25 1.71
CA LEU A 86 -6.57 -0.54 0.51
C LEU A 86 -6.42 -1.52 -0.65
N LYS A 87 -6.88 -1.08 -1.82
CA LYS A 87 -6.78 -1.80 -3.09
C LYS A 87 -5.32 -2.05 -3.46
N ASN A 88 -5.09 -3.14 -4.19
CA ASN A 88 -3.77 -3.44 -4.73
C ASN A 88 -3.16 -2.23 -5.45
N ASN A 89 -1.89 -1.99 -5.11
CA ASN A 89 -1.12 -0.90 -5.68
C ASN A 89 0.31 -1.41 -5.88
N PRO A 90 0.63 -1.97 -7.07
CA PRO A 90 1.92 -2.59 -7.34
C PRO A 90 3.09 -1.62 -7.27
N SER A 91 2.82 -0.32 -7.30
CA SER A 91 3.82 0.75 -7.31
C SER A 91 4.19 1.27 -5.93
N HIS A 92 3.42 0.96 -4.87
CA HIS A 92 3.62 1.55 -3.55
C HIS A 92 4.44 0.63 -2.64
N PHE A 93 5.61 1.11 -2.24
CA PHE A 93 6.55 0.40 -1.36
C PHE A 93 6.75 1.18 -0.06
N ARG A 94 6.75 0.45 1.06
CA ARG A 94 6.84 1.01 2.41
C ARG A 94 8.14 0.59 3.08
N TYR A 95 8.91 1.54 3.58
CA TYR A 95 10.06 1.27 4.45
C TYR A 95 9.58 0.86 5.85
N VAL A 96 10.09 -0.28 6.30
CA VAL A 96 9.82 -0.87 7.63
C VAL A 96 11.11 -1.30 8.33
N GLY A 97 12.27 -1.11 7.70
CA GLY A 97 13.58 -1.60 8.15
C GLY A 97 13.86 -3.04 7.73
N THR A 98 15.12 -3.37 7.43
CA THR A 98 15.55 -4.64 6.82
C THR A 98 15.07 -5.88 7.59
N TYR A 99 15.29 -5.92 8.90
CA TYR A 99 14.87 -7.06 9.72
C TYR A 99 13.35 -7.32 9.66
N ASN A 100 12.55 -6.25 9.74
CA ASN A 100 11.11 -6.36 9.68
C ASN A 100 10.65 -6.78 8.29
N ALA A 101 11.18 -6.17 7.23
CA ALA A 101 10.82 -6.48 5.85
C ALA A 101 11.12 -7.95 5.50
N GLN A 102 12.30 -8.45 5.90
CA GLN A 102 12.68 -9.85 5.71
C GLN A 102 11.78 -10.80 6.52
N THR A 103 11.41 -10.43 7.74
CA THR A 103 10.49 -11.24 8.56
C THR A 103 9.09 -11.26 7.98
N MET A 104 8.57 -10.12 7.53
CA MET A 104 7.29 -10.01 6.84
C MET A 104 7.25 -10.88 5.60
N ARG A 105 8.30 -10.86 4.76
CA ARG A 105 8.41 -11.75 3.59
C ARG A 105 8.43 -13.22 4.00
N ARG A 106 9.26 -13.60 4.98
CA ARG A 106 9.38 -14.99 5.44
C ARG A 106 8.05 -15.56 5.96
N LEU A 107 7.24 -14.72 6.60
CA LEU A 107 5.96 -15.12 7.18
C LEU A 107 4.75 -14.84 6.25
N GLY A 108 4.95 -14.20 5.10
CA GLY A 108 3.87 -13.82 4.19
C GLY A 108 2.87 -12.82 4.78
N LEU A 109 3.33 -11.89 5.64
CA LEU A 109 2.49 -10.93 6.36
C LEU A 109 2.52 -9.55 5.72
N CYS A 110 1.37 -8.88 5.66
CA CYS A 110 1.31 -7.43 5.45
C CYS A 110 1.69 -6.68 6.75
N LEU A 111 1.76 -5.35 6.69
CA LEU A 111 2.21 -4.55 7.84
C LEU A 111 1.27 -4.67 9.05
N GLU A 112 -0.03 -4.70 8.80
CA GLU A 112 -1.08 -4.85 9.83
C GLU A 112 -0.96 -6.19 10.53
N GLU A 113 -0.89 -7.29 9.77
CA GLU A 113 -0.69 -8.63 10.31
C GLU A 113 0.63 -8.72 11.11
N TYR A 114 1.70 -8.10 10.59
CA TYR A 114 3.01 -8.08 11.25
C TYR A 114 2.99 -7.29 12.56
N ALA A 115 2.26 -6.19 12.63
CA ALA A 115 2.09 -5.42 13.86
C ALA A 115 1.40 -6.25 14.96
N VAL A 116 0.36 -7.02 14.60
CA VAL A 116 -0.30 -7.95 15.52
C VAL A 116 0.67 -9.06 15.96
N TYR A 117 1.39 -9.68 15.03
CA TYR A 117 2.41 -10.68 15.33
C TYR A 117 3.45 -10.15 16.34
N LYS A 118 3.99 -8.95 16.11
CA LYS A 118 4.99 -8.33 17.00
C LYS A 118 4.44 -8.05 18.40
N LYS A 119 3.20 -7.57 18.50
CA LYS A 119 2.53 -7.34 19.79
C LYS A 119 2.39 -8.64 20.58
N ASN A 120 1.98 -9.73 19.93
CA ASN A 120 1.85 -11.03 20.59
C ASN A 120 3.19 -11.58 21.09
N GLN A 121 4.28 -11.39 20.31
CA GLN A 121 5.62 -11.79 20.76
C GLN A 121 6.11 -10.99 21.97
N GLN A 122 5.73 -9.73 22.11
CA GLN A 122 6.09 -8.91 23.27
C GLN A 122 5.33 -9.29 24.54
N ILE A 123 4.09 -9.77 24.40
CA ILE A 123 3.28 -10.23 25.55
C ILE A 123 3.83 -11.55 26.11
N ASN A 124 4.41 -12.39 25.26
CA ASN A 124 4.88 -13.73 25.61
C ASN A 124 6.35 -13.79 26.07
N ASN A 125 7.04 -12.65 26.14
CA ASN A 125 8.43 -12.52 26.61
C ASN A 125 8.47 -11.67 27.89
#